data_AF-A0A7C2AUK6-F1
#
_entry.id   AF-A0A7C2AUK6-F1
#
_cell.length_a   1.000
_cell.length_b   1.000
_cell.length_c   1.000
_cell.angle_alpha   90.00
_cell.angle_beta   90.00
_cell.angle_gamma   90.00
#
_symmetry.space_group_name_H-M   'P 1'
#
loop_
_entity.id
_entity.type
_entity.pdbx_description
1 polymer ?
#
loop_
_entity_poly.entity_id
_entity_poly.type
_entity_poly.pdbx_seq_one_letter_code
_entity_poly.pdbx_strand_id
1 'polypeptide(L)'
;VAAAVCDLWSNEQVENVKLFGGTGPQVCLEMLHYDCQLMNTALKAGEAEILRDLLVESDAHRDPQALVLAPRSAWDIARTIITERDDYRRVLAAGRRALELIETEWRAGHLALDGREAAYLQKLKRELDTLPDSAESALELAPNYEEKARFKLYDYLG
;
A
#
# COMPACT_ATOMS: atom_id res chain seq x y z
N VAL A 1 -2.93 -8.53 -6.48
CA VAL A 1 -1.78 -7.58 -6.43
C VAL A 1 -0.72 -7.94 -5.40
N ALA A 2 -1.05 -8.23 -4.13
CA ALA A 2 -0.05 -8.44 -3.07
C ALA A 2 0.91 -9.62 -3.34
N ALA A 3 0.43 -10.69 -3.97
CA ALA A 3 1.24 -11.86 -4.34
C ALA A 3 2.17 -11.62 -5.55
N ALA A 4 2.06 -10.48 -6.26
CA ALA A 4 2.75 -10.27 -7.53
C ALA A 4 4.28 -10.29 -7.39
N VAL A 5 4.82 -9.87 -6.24
CA VAL A 5 6.26 -9.77 -5.98
C VAL A 5 6.62 -10.27 -4.58
N CYS A 6 5.86 -11.23 -4.03
CA CYS A 6 6.12 -11.75 -2.69
C CYS A 6 7.22 -12.83 -2.71
N ASP A 7 8.10 -12.80 -1.71
CA ASP A 7 9.05 -13.90 -1.44
C ASP A 7 8.44 -14.97 -0.54
N LEU A 8 7.52 -14.57 0.34
CA LEU A 8 6.80 -15.41 1.29
C LEU A 8 5.31 -15.08 1.22
N TRP A 9 4.47 -16.09 1.47
CA TRP A 9 3.01 -15.97 1.45
C TRP A 9 2.39 -16.42 2.77
N SER A 10 1.49 -15.59 3.33
CA SER A 10 0.97 -15.73 4.68
C SER A 10 -0.55 -15.59 4.69
N ASN A 11 -1.22 -16.30 5.60
CA ASN A 11 -2.64 -16.16 5.89
C ASN A 11 -2.91 -15.12 7.00
N GLU A 12 -1.91 -14.35 7.40
CA GLU A 12 -1.91 -13.43 8.55
C GLU A 12 -2.07 -14.14 9.90
N GLN A 13 -3.27 -14.63 10.20
CA GLN A 13 -3.60 -15.28 11.46
C GLN A 13 -4.82 -16.21 11.29
N VAL A 14 -4.80 -17.36 11.96
CA VAL A 14 -5.97 -18.24 12.10
C VAL A 14 -6.00 -18.87 13.49
N GLU A 15 -7.19 -19.00 14.07
CA GLU A 15 -7.34 -19.68 15.37
C GLU A 15 -7.12 -21.19 15.20
N ASN A 16 -6.53 -21.84 16.21
CA ASN A 16 -6.30 -23.28 16.19
C ASN A 16 -7.57 -24.07 16.57
N VAL A 17 -8.59 -23.99 15.73
CA VAL A 17 -9.87 -24.70 15.88
C VAL A 17 -9.94 -25.94 14.98
N LYS A 18 -10.80 -26.90 15.31
CA LYS A 18 -11.02 -28.10 14.49
C LYS A 18 -12.05 -27.82 13.40
N LEU A 19 -11.71 -28.15 12.16
CA LEU A 19 -12.54 -28.07 10.96
C LEU A 19 -12.75 -29.48 10.38
N PHE A 20 -13.59 -29.61 9.35
CA PHE A 20 -13.78 -30.89 8.66
C PHE A 20 -12.50 -31.38 7.95
N GLY A 21 -11.67 -30.46 7.46
CA GLY A 21 -10.43 -30.76 6.73
C GLY A 21 -9.15 -30.85 7.58
N GLY A 22 -9.25 -30.80 8.91
CA GLY A 22 -8.10 -30.71 9.82
C GLY A 22 -8.23 -29.55 10.79
N THR A 23 -7.14 -29.09 11.40
CA THR A 23 -7.15 -27.84 12.19
C THR A 23 -7.12 -26.60 11.28
N GLY A 24 -7.57 -25.46 11.77
CA GLY A 24 -7.50 -24.17 11.07
C GLY A 24 -6.11 -23.89 10.46
N PRO A 25 -5.02 -24.00 11.24
CA PRO A 25 -3.67 -23.87 10.71
C PRO A 25 -3.31 -24.85 9.59
N GLN A 26 -3.77 -26.12 9.66
CA GLN A 26 -3.51 -27.11 8.61
C GLN A 26 -4.20 -26.73 7.30
N VAL A 27 -5.48 -26.34 7.37
CA VAL A 27 -6.26 -25.95 6.19
C VAL A 27 -5.68 -24.69 5.54
N CYS A 28 -5.34 -23.67 6.33
CA CYS A 28 -4.70 -22.46 5.81
C CYS A 28 -3.33 -22.74 5.19
N LEU A 29 -2.49 -23.55 5.85
CA LEU A 29 -1.17 -23.90 5.34
C LEU A 29 -1.25 -24.64 4.00
N GLU A 30 -2.23 -25.53 3.82
CA GLU A 30 -2.44 -26.23 2.55
C GLU A 30 -2.79 -25.26 1.41
N MET A 31 -3.67 -24.29 1.65
CA MET A 31 -3.99 -23.25 0.65
C MET A 31 -2.76 -22.42 0.27
N LEU A 32 -2.01 -21.92 1.27
CA LEU A 32 -0.78 -21.16 1.04
C LEU A 32 0.26 -22.00 0.28
N HIS A 33 0.34 -23.30 0.58
CA HIS A 33 1.24 -24.21 -0.11
C HIS A 33 0.91 -24.30 -1.61
N TYR A 34 -0.37 -24.45 -1.98
CA TYR A 34 -0.77 -24.49 -3.38
C TYR A 34 -0.49 -23.18 -4.11
N ASP A 35 -0.74 -22.03 -3.48
CA ASP A 35 -0.41 -20.71 -4.06
C ASP A 35 1.09 -20.61 -4.35
N CYS A 36 1.94 -20.93 -3.36
CA CYS A 36 3.39 -20.95 -3.52
C CYS A 36 3.85 -21.94 -4.59
N GLN A 37 3.23 -23.12 -4.68
CA GLN A 37 3.56 -24.11 -5.70
C GLN A 37 3.24 -23.61 -7.11
N LEU A 38 2.12 -22.90 -7.30
CA LEU A 38 1.80 -22.24 -8.56
C LEU A 38 2.87 -21.19 -8.93
N MET A 39 3.21 -20.29 -8.00
CA MET A 39 4.22 -19.26 -8.21
C MET A 39 5.59 -19.85 -8.55
N ASN A 40 6.01 -20.88 -7.81
CA ASN A 40 7.27 -21.59 -8.06
C ASN A 40 7.28 -22.34 -9.40
N THR A 41 6.13 -22.87 -9.81
CA THR A 41 6.00 -23.56 -11.11
C THR A 41 6.10 -22.56 -12.25
N ALA A 42 5.45 -21.41 -12.14
CA ALA A 42 5.57 -20.32 -13.12
C ALA A 42 7.03 -19.85 -13.27
N LEU A 43 7.77 -19.70 -12.17
CA LEU A 43 9.22 -19.40 -12.20
C LEU A 43 10.02 -20.45 -12.98
N LYS A 44 9.81 -21.73 -12.69
CA LYS A 44 10.51 -22.84 -13.38
C LYS A 44 10.15 -22.93 -14.86
N ALA A 45 8.92 -22.56 -15.23
CA ALA A 45 8.45 -22.55 -16.60
C ALA A 45 8.89 -21.31 -17.40
N GLY A 46 9.48 -20.30 -16.75
CA GLY A 46 9.79 -19.01 -17.39
C GLY A 46 8.57 -18.09 -17.57
N GLU A 47 7.46 -18.39 -16.88
CA GLU A 47 6.16 -17.70 -17.01
C GLU A 47 5.84 -16.80 -15.81
N ALA A 48 6.84 -16.50 -14.99
CA ALA A 48 6.66 -15.72 -13.76
C ALA A 48 6.12 -14.31 -14.05
N GLU A 49 6.58 -13.66 -15.13
CA GLU A 49 6.11 -12.33 -15.51
C GLU A 49 4.64 -12.33 -15.92
N ILE A 50 4.19 -13.37 -16.65
CA ILE A 50 2.78 -13.52 -17.02
C ILE A 50 1.93 -13.69 -15.76
N LEU A 51 2.32 -14.59 -14.85
CA LEU A 51 1.57 -14.79 -13.60
C LEU A 51 1.55 -13.52 -12.74
N ARG A 52 2.68 -12.82 -12.61
CA ARG A 52 2.77 -11.51 -11.93
C ARG A 52 1.78 -10.53 -12.54
N ASP A 53 1.78 -10.38 -13.86
CA ASP A 53 0.95 -9.39 -14.54
C ASP A 53 -0.54 -9.72 -14.38
N LEU A 54 -0.91 -11.00 -14.42
CA LEU A 54 -2.27 -11.45 -14.11
C LEU A 54 -2.69 -11.14 -12.66
N LEU A 55 -1.79 -11.36 -11.69
CA LEU A 55 -2.02 -11.01 -10.28
C LEU A 55 -2.15 -9.50 -10.07
N VAL A 56 -1.51 -8.67 -10.89
CA VAL A 56 -1.64 -7.21 -10.83
C VAL A 56 -2.97 -6.79 -11.46
N GLU A 57 -3.24 -7.25 -12.69
CA GLU A 57 -4.42 -6.88 -13.47
C GLU A 57 -5.73 -7.28 -12.77
N SER A 58 -5.72 -8.37 -11.98
CA SER A 58 -6.93 -8.81 -11.27
C SER A 58 -7.47 -7.78 -10.26
N ASP A 59 -6.61 -6.92 -9.71
CA ASP A 59 -6.95 -6.05 -8.56
C ASP A 59 -6.59 -4.57 -8.76
N ALA A 60 -5.49 -4.24 -9.47
CA ALA A 60 -4.89 -2.91 -9.45
C ALA A 60 -5.86 -1.78 -9.86
N HIS A 61 -6.85 -2.09 -10.69
CA HIS A 61 -7.82 -1.12 -11.22
C HIS A 61 -9.17 -1.11 -10.48
N ARG A 62 -9.32 -1.94 -9.44
CA ARG A 62 -10.58 -2.10 -8.70
C ARG A 62 -10.69 -1.23 -7.46
N ASP A 63 -9.56 -0.82 -6.90
CA ASP A 63 -9.49 -0.03 -5.66
C ASP A 63 -8.18 0.80 -5.64
N PRO A 64 -8.20 2.07 -5.18
CA PRO A 64 -7.02 2.92 -5.14
C PRO A 64 -5.88 2.38 -4.27
N GLN A 65 -6.17 1.61 -3.22
CA GLN A 65 -5.15 0.98 -2.37
C GLN A 65 -4.43 -0.13 -3.14
N ALA A 66 -5.18 -0.92 -3.91
CA ALA A 66 -4.61 -1.94 -4.80
C ALA A 66 -3.73 -1.30 -5.89
N LEU A 67 -4.17 -0.17 -6.47
CA LEU A 67 -3.40 0.57 -7.45
C LEU A 67 -2.05 1.03 -6.90
N VAL A 68 -2.05 1.64 -5.70
CA VAL A 68 -0.84 2.18 -5.07
C VAL A 68 0.16 1.08 -4.73
N LEU A 69 -0.33 -0.11 -4.36
CA LEU A 69 0.50 -1.29 -4.05
C LEU A 69 0.93 -2.09 -5.29
N ALA A 70 0.37 -1.80 -6.48
CA ALA A 70 0.81 -2.45 -7.70
C ALA A 70 2.31 -2.20 -7.94
N PRO A 71 3.10 -3.21 -8.38
CA PRO A 71 4.56 -3.11 -8.45
C PRO A 71 5.06 -1.86 -9.19
N ARG A 72 4.42 -1.48 -10.30
CA ARG A 72 4.76 -0.27 -11.06
C ARG A 72 4.53 1.01 -10.26
N SER A 73 3.36 1.14 -9.62
CA SER A 73 3.00 2.29 -8.79
C SER A 73 3.90 2.40 -7.56
N ALA A 74 4.10 1.28 -6.85
CA ALA A 74 4.97 1.21 -5.68
C ALA A 74 6.42 1.59 -6.03
N TRP A 75 6.93 1.12 -7.18
CA TRP A 75 8.24 1.50 -7.70
C TRP A 75 8.35 3.00 -8.00
N ASP A 76 7.34 3.58 -8.65
CA ASP A 76 7.30 5.02 -8.94
C ASP A 76 7.28 5.88 -7.67
N ILE A 77 6.53 5.46 -6.65
CA ILE A 77 6.51 6.11 -5.33
C ILE A 77 7.88 6.00 -4.66
N ALA A 78 8.49 4.80 -4.66
CA ALA A 78 9.82 4.58 -4.10
C ALA A 78 10.89 5.43 -4.79
N ARG A 79 10.83 5.57 -6.13
CA ARG A 79 11.72 6.47 -6.88
C ARG A 79 11.58 7.92 -6.45
N THR A 80 10.36 8.35 -6.13
CA THR A 80 10.11 9.72 -5.66
C THR A 80 10.73 9.93 -4.27
N ILE A 81 10.53 8.97 -3.36
CA ILE A 81 11.12 8.99 -2.01
C ILE A 81 12.64 9.18 -2.06
N ILE A 82 13.36 8.40 -2.86
CA ILE A 82 14.83 8.47 -2.88
C ILE A 82 15.39 9.77 -3.49
N THR A 83 14.55 10.60 -4.13
CA THR A 83 14.99 11.91 -4.62
C THR A 83 15.06 12.97 -3.53
N GLU A 84 14.37 12.77 -2.41
CA GLU A 84 14.33 13.68 -1.28
C GLU A 84 15.38 13.35 -0.21
N ARG A 85 15.93 14.39 0.41
CA ARG A 85 17.07 14.26 1.33
C ARG A 85 16.68 14.11 2.79
N ASP A 86 15.58 14.71 3.21
CA ASP A 86 15.06 14.63 4.57
C ASP A 86 13.82 13.72 4.66
N ASP A 87 13.65 13.09 5.82
CA ASP A 87 12.62 12.05 6.02
C ASP A 87 11.19 12.60 5.98
N TYR A 88 10.99 13.86 6.38
CA TYR A 88 9.68 14.49 6.32
C TYR A 88 9.24 14.75 4.88
N ARG A 89 10.10 15.34 4.06
CA ARG A 89 9.82 15.56 2.63
C ARG A 89 9.68 14.27 1.85
N ARG A 90 10.40 13.20 2.23
CA ARG A 90 10.18 11.84 1.68
C ARG A 90 8.73 11.39 1.85
N VAL A 91 8.14 11.58 3.03
CA VAL A 91 6.74 11.21 3.31
C VAL A 91 5.78 12.06 2.48
N LEU A 92 5.99 13.39 2.45
CA LEU A 92 5.15 14.29 1.65
C LEU A 92 5.21 13.94 0.16
N ALA A 93 6.41 13.71 -0.36
CA ALA A 93 6.63 13.37 -1.76
C ALA A 93 5.98 12.01 -2.13
N ALA A 94 6.07 11.01 -1.24
CA ALA A 94 5.38 9.74 -1.41
C ALA A 94 3.86 9.91 -1.48
N GLY A 95 3.30 10.68 -0.54
CA GLY A 95 1.87 10.98 -0.50
C GLY A 95 1.39 11.71 -1.76
N ARG A 96 2.13 12.74 -2.21
CA ARG A 96 1.81 13.49 -3.43
C ARG A 96 1.83 12.57 -4.65
N ARG A 97 2.89 11.76 -4.79
CA ARG A 97 3.02 10.82 -5.90
C ARG A 97 1.88 9.79 -5.92
N ALA A 98 1.49 9.26 -4.76
CA ALA A 98 0.37 8.32 -4.66
C ALA A 98 -0.95 8.95 -5.10
N LEU A 99 -1.27 10.16 -4.64
CA LEU A 99 -2.50 10.88 -5.03
C LEU A 99 -2.51 11.25 -6.52
N GLU A 100 -1.35 11.61 -7.09
CA GLU A 100 -1.19 11.85 -8.52
C GLU A 100 -1.43 10.59 -9.36
N LEU A 101 -0.92 9.43 -8.95
CA LEU A 101 -1.14 8.16 -9.64
C LEU A 101 -2.62 7.77 -9.63
N ILE A 102 -3.27 7.86 -8.46
CA ILE A 102 -4.71 7.62 -8.32
C ILE A 102 -5.51 8.54 -9.25
N GLU A 103 -5.22 9.84 -9.23
CA GLU A 103 -5.92 10.81 -10.07
C GLU A 103 -5.70 10.54 -11.57
N THR A 104 -4.48 10.17 -11.96
CA THR A 104 -4.12 9.89 -13.35
C THR A 104 -4.91 8.70 -13.89
N GLU A 105 -4.90 7.57 -13.16
CA GLU A 105 -5.61 6.36 -13.60
C GLU A 105 -7.13 6.52 -13.54
N TRP A 106 -7.65 7.28 -12.57
CA TRP A 106 -9.07 7.62 -12.52
C TRP A 106 -9.51 8.47 -13.70
N ARG A 107 -8.76 9.54 -14.03
CA ARG A 107 -9.07 10.40 -15.18
C ARG A 107 -8.89 9.69 -16.52
N ALA A 108 -8.00 8.70 -16.60
CA ALA A 108 -7.84 7.83 -17.76
C ALA A 108 -9.00 6.83 -17.91
N GLY A 109 -9.85 6.67 -16.89
CA GLY A 109 -10.96 5.71 -16.88
C GLY A 109 -10.54 4.27 -16.56
N HIS A 110 -9.29 4.07 -16.11
CA HIS A 110 -8.80 2.74 -15.71
C HIS A 110 -9.17 2.42 -14.26
N LEU A 111 -9.16 3.41 -13.37
CA LEU A 111 -9.54 3.23 -11.96
C LEU A 111 -11.00 3.64 -11.72
N ALA A 112 -11.78 2.74 -11.13
CA ALA A 112 -13.13 3.06 -10.69
C ALA A 112 -13.10 3.85 -9.36
N LEU A 113 -13.55 5.11 -9.37
CA LEU A 113 -13.85 5.89 -8.17
C LEU A 113 -15.27 6.46 -8.26
N ASP A 114 -16.02 6.35 -7.17
CA ASP A 114 -17.32 7.01 -7.04
C ASP A 114 -17.15 8.54 -6.86
N GLY A 115 -18.25 9.29 -7.01
CA GLY A 115 -18.19 10.75 -6.91
C GLY A 115 -17.71 11.27 -5.54
N ARG A 116 -17.92 10.50 -4.47
CA ARG A 116 -17.46 10.86 -3.12
C ARG A 116 -15.97 10.58 -2.96
N GLU A 117 -15.50 9.45 -3.45
CA GLU A 117 -14.07 9.08 -3.46
C GLU A 117 -13.26 10.08 -4.28
N ALA A 118 -13.76 10.45 -5.47
CA ALA A 118 -13.15 11.50 -6.30
C ALA A 118 -13.09 12.86 -5.58
N ALA A 119 -14.18 13.28 -4.94
CA ALA A 119 -14.21 14.53 -4.16
C ALA A 119 -13.26 14.47 -2.95
N TYR A 120 -13.14 13.31 -2.30
CA TYR A 120 -12.24 13.10 -1.17
C TYR A 120 -10.77 13.11 -1.62
N LEU A 121 -10.44 12.51 -2.77
CA LEU A 121 -9.12 12.61 -3.38
C LEU A 121 -8.70 14.08 -3.61
N GLN A 122 -9.60 14.91 -4.15
CA GLN A 122 -9.33 16.34 -4.32
C GLN A 122 -9.17 17.10 -3.01
N LYS A 123 -9.89 16.66 -1.96
CA LYS A 123 -9.71 17.20 -0.61
C LYS A 123 -8.33 16.84 -0.05
N LEU A 124 -7.93 15.57 -0.12
CA LEU A 124 -6.63 15.10 0.36
C LEU A 124 -5.47 15.80 -0.33
N LYS A 125 -5.55 16.00 -1.65
CA LYS A 125 -4.52 16.75 -2.39
C LYS A 125 -4.33 18.17 -1.82
N ARG A 126 -5.44 18.89 -1.63
CA ARG A 126 -5.41 20.25 -1.05
C ARG A 126 -4.89 20.25 0.37
N GLU A 127 -5.30 19.30 1.21
CA GLU A 127 -4.78 19.20 2.59
C GLU A 127 -3.28 18.92 2.60
N LEU A 128 -2.80 18.03 1.73
CA LEU A 128 -1.38 17.71 1.61
C LEU A 128 -0.53 18.90 1.12
N ASP A 129 -1.10 19.76 0.27
CA ASP A 129 -0.45 21.00 -0.18
C ASP A 129 -0.42 22.09 0.91
N THR A 130 -1.24 21.97 1.96
CA THR A 130 -1.22 22.91 3.10
C THR A 130 -0.30 22.47 4.24
N LEU A 131 0.27 21.26 4.16
CA LEU A 131 1.23 20.81 5.15
C LEU A 131 2.51 21.65 5.09
N PRO A 132 3.21 21.81 6.23
CA PRO A 132 4.50 22.48 6.25
C PRO A 132 5.50 21.87 5.28
N ASP A 133 6.48 22.66 4.82
CA ASP A 133 7.53 22.18 3.90
C ASP A 133 8.80 21.69 4.64
N SER A 134 8.82 21.77 5.97
CA SER A 134 9.96 21.36 6.81
C SER A 134 9.50 20.53 8.01
N ALA A 135 10.39 19.66 8.49
CA ALA A 135 10.15 18.85 9.67
C ALA A 135 9.99 19.73 10.93
N GLU A 136 10.76 20.81 11.02
CA GLU A 136 10.72 21.77 12.12
C GLU A 136 9.34 22.42 12.23
N SER A 137 8.83 22.96 11.12
CA SER A 137 7.49 23.55 11.09
C SER A 137 6.38 22.52 11.30
N ALA A 138 6.58 21.26 10.92
CA ALA A 138 5.63 20.19 11.24
C ALA A 138 5.60 19.86 12.74
N LEU A 139 6.75 19.88 13.41
CA LEU A 139 6.85 19.66 14.86
C LEU A 139 6.20 20.77 15.68
N GLU A 140 6.18 22.01 15.18
CA GLU A 140 5.44 23.12 15.81
C GLU A 140 3.92 22.85 15.89
N LEU A 141 3.38 21.97 15.03
CA LEU A 141 1.97 21.57 15.08
C LEU A 141 1.69 20.48 16.12
N ALA A 142 2.71 19.75 16.60
CA ALA A 142 2.55 18.59 17.47
C ALA A 142 1.82 18.87 18.81
N PRO A 143 1.98 20.03 19.49
CA PRO A 143 1.23 20.34 20.69
C PRO A 143 -0.30 20.32 20.48
N ASN A 144 -0.78 20.69 19.28
CA ASN A 144 -2.22 20.62 18.97
C ASN A 144 -2.77 19.19 18.98
N TYR A 145 -1.89 18.19 18.89
CA TYR A 145 -2.24 16.77 18.88
C TYR A 145 -2.06 16.13 20.26
N GLU A 146 -1.24 16.66 21.16
CA GLU A 146 -1.11 16.15 22.55
C GLU A 146 -2.43 16.23 23.33
N GLU A 147 -3.23 17.26 23.08
CA GLU A 147 -4.55 17.42 23.71
C GLU A 147 -5.61 16.51 23.08
N LYS A 148 -5.43 16.14 21.81
CA LYS A 148 -6.45 15.43 20.99
C LYS A 148 -6.23 13.93 20.89
N ALA A 149 -4.98 13.49 20.98
CA ALA A 149 -4.57 12.10 20.97
C ALA A 149 -3.77 11.86 22.25
N ARG A 150 -3.87 10.67 22.86
CA ARG A 150 -3.05 10.29 24.03
C ARG A 150 -1.57 10.15 23.62
N PHE A 151 -0.96 11.26 23.29
CA PHE A 151 0.33 11.43 22.63
C PHE A 151 1.14 12.41 23.48
N LYS A 152 2.43 12.13 23.64
CA LYS A 152 3.38 13.03 24.27
C LYS A 152 4.56 13.19 23.33
N LEU A 153 4.81 14.39 22.87
CA LEU A 153 5.88 14.69 21.91
C LEU A 153 7.25 14.31 22.46
N TYR A 154 7.47 14.50 23.77
CA TYR A 154 8.71 14.12 24.44
C TYR A 154 9.09 12.64 24.26
N ASP A 155 8.13 11.73 24.07
CA ASP A 155 8.42 10.29 23.86
C ASP A 155 9.13 10.02 22.51
N TYR A 156 9.16 11.03 21.61
CA TYR A 156 9.70 10.93 20.25
C TYR A 156 10.85 11.90 19.97
N LEU A 157 11.15 12.81 20.90
CA LEU A 157 12.28 13.73 20.84
C LEU A 157 13.42 13.15 21.68
N GLY A 158 14.17 12.23 21.09
CA GLY A 158 15.40 11.66 21.67
C GLY A 158 16.55 12.65 21.72
#